data_AF-A0AAE0SM57-F1
#
_entry.id   AF-A0AAE0SM57-F1
#
_cell.length_a   1.000
_cell.length_b   1.000
_cell.length_c   1.000
_cell.angle_alpha   90.00
_cell.angle_beta   90.00
_cell.angle_gamma   90.00
#
_symmetry.space_group_name_H-M   'P 1'
#
loop_
_entity.id
_entity.type
_entity.pdbx_description
1 polymer ?
#
loop_
_entity_poly.entity_id
_entity_poly.type
_entity_poly.pdbx_seq_one_letter_code
_entity_poly.pdbx_strand_id
1 'polypeptide(L)'
;MGLSCGGKCSMFFLVLFNTLFLLFGIALLVIGIVMHVNAGVLRDTEIMKLLTNVNLNGVSMATLVSSLSIFSICLGCFIIVVAGLGAFGACCKVRCMLVLYAIIILLLLLAEIAIVALWAAMKDKVESTVKSEMTNVLKQYKGPTVTDEVSKGWNLLFIGMDCCGVVGPDSNNQEFASTNWNGGLDKIPFSCCKNASTDNYYAATNSDCQQSLKTGTYRSDVSKHY
;
A
#
# COMPACT_ATOMS: atom_id res chain seq x y z
N MET A 1 -27.38 -40.37 -6.01
CA MET A 1 -28.29 -39.24 -6.31
C MET A 1 -27.68 -38.42 -7.45
N GLY A 2 -28.26 -38.47 -8.64
CA GLY A 2 -27.79 -37.70 -9.80
C GLY A 2 -28.06 -36.21 -9.58
N LEU A 3 -27.03 -35.39 -9.64
CA LEU A 3 -27.16 -33.94 -9.50
C LEU A 3 -27.81 -33.36 -10.77
N SER A 4 -28.87 -32.57 -10.60
CA SER A 4 -29.50 -31.77 -11.66
C SER A 4 -28.46 -30.95 -12.45
N CYS A 5 -28.79 -30.57 -13.70
CA CYS A 5 -27.94 -29.73 -14.55
C CYS A 5 -27.37 -28.50 -13.79
N GLY A 6 -28.20 -27.83 -12.98
CA GLY A 6 -27.78 -26.69 -12.16
C GLY A 6 -26.73 -27.03 -11.10
N GLY A 7 -26.77 -28.23 -10.52
CA GLY A 7 -25.77 -28.67 -9.55
C GLY A 7 -24.42 -28.97 -10.19
N LYS A 8 -24.41 -29.49 -11.42
CA LYS A 8 -23.16 -29.71 -12.17
C LYS A 8 -22.49 -28.39 -12.55
N CYS A 9 -23.27 -27.38 -12.97
CA CYS A 9 -22.76 -26.05 -13.25
C CYS A 9 -22.17 -25.38 -11.99
N SER A 10 -22.90 -25.39 -10.87
CA SER A 10 -22.42 -24.79 -9.62
C SER A 10 -21.11 -25.41 -9.12
N MET A 11 -20.99 -26.74 -9.22
CA MET A 11 -19.79 -27.47 -8.84
C MET A 11 -18.60 -27.12 -9.73
N PHE A 12 -18.81 -26.97 -11.04
CA PHE A 12 -17.77 -26.54 -11.97
C PHE A 12 -17.25 -25.14 -11.63
N PHE A 13 -18.14 -24.18 -11.40
CA PHE A 13 -17.74 -22.82 -10.99
C PHE A 13 -17.00 -22.82 -9.66
N LEU A 14 -17.46 -23.57 -8.66
CA LEU A 14 -16.80 -23.66 -7.36
C LEU A 14 -15.35 -24.15 -7.50
N VAL A 15 -15.13 -25.22 -8.27
CA VAL A 15 -13.79 -25.76 -8.52
C VAL A 15 -12.94 -24.77 -9.30
N LEU A 16 -13.48 -24.14 -10.34
CA LEU A 16 -12.75 -23.17 -11.16
C LEU A 16 -12.26 -21.98 -10.32
N PHE A 17 -13.15 -21.30 -9.61
CA PHE A 17 -12.79 -20.12 -8.80
C PHE A 17 -11.84 -20.48 -7.66
N ASN A 18 -12.08 -21.59 -6.94
CA ASN A 18 -11.17 -22.02 -5.89
C ASN A 18 -9.79 -22.43 -6.44
N THR A 19 -9.72 -22.98 -7.65
CA THR A 19 -8.43 -23.27 -8.29
C THR A 19 -7.68 -21.97 -8.63
N LEU A 20 -8.37 -20.95 -9.13
CA LEU A 20 -7.76 -19.64 -9.39
C LEU A 20 -7.26 -18.98 -8.09
N PHE A 21 -8.06 -19.02 -7.02
CA PHE A 21 -7.63 -18.51 -5.71
C PHE A 21 -6.47 -19.30 -5.11
N LEU A 22 -6.42 -20.62 -5.33
CA LEU A 22 -5.29 -21.44 -4.91
C LEU A 22 -3.99 -20.99 -5.61
N LEU A 23 -4.03 -20.77 -6.93
CA LEU A 23 -2.87 -20.26 -7.69
C LEU A 23 -2.45 -18.87 -7.19
N PHE A 24 -3.41 -17.98 -6.95
CA PHE A 24 -3.14 -16.65 -6.41
C PHE A 24 -2.54 -16.71 -4.99
N GLY A 25 -3.05 -17.58 -4.12
CA GLY A 25 -2.52 -17.79 -2.77
C GLY A 25 -1.08 -18.32 -2.78
N ILE A 26 -0.77 -19.25 -3.70
CA ILE A 26 0.61 -19.74 -3.91
C ILE A 26 1.52 -18.59 -4.38
N ALA A 27 1.07 -17.78 -5.33
CA ALA A 27 1.84 -16.63 -5.79
C ALA A 27 2.14 -15.64 -4.65
N LEU A 28 1.13 -15.29 -3.85
CA LEU A 28 1.30 -14.43 -2.67
C LEU A 28 2.27 -15.02 -1.64
N LEU A 29 2.17 -16.33 -1.39
CA LEU A 29 3.06 -17.02 -0.46
C LEU A 29 4.52 -16.97 -0.95
N VAL A 30 4.75 -17.26 -2.23
CA VAL A 30 6.10 -17.22 -2.84
C VAL A 30 6.66 -15.80 -2.79
N ILE A 31 5.88 -14.79 -3.19
CA ILE A 31 6.28 -13.38 -3.13
C ILE A 31 6.61 -12.98 -1.68
N GLY A 32 5.76 -13.37 -0.73
CA GLY A 32 5.98 -13.13 0.70
C GLY A 32 7.28 -13.73 1.22
N ILE A 33 7.55 -15.01 0.91
CA ILE A 33 8.78 -15.70 1.32
C ILE A 33 10.02 -15.04 0.68
N VAL A 34 9.97 -14.74 -0.62
CA VAL A 34 11.09 -14.08 -1.31
C VAL A 34 11.38 -12.72 -0.69
N MET A 35 10.35 -11.91 -0.43
CA MET A 35 10.52 -10.62 0.24
C MET A 35 11.07 -10.78 1.66
N HIS A 36 10.58 -11.77 2.42
CA HIS A 36 11.02 -12.00 3.80
C HIS A 36 12.49 -12.44 3.88
N VAL A 37 12.90 -13.38 3.02
CA VAL A 37 14.28 -13.87 2.95
C VAL A 37 15.21 -12.77 2.48
N ASN A 38 14.86 -12.03 1.43
CA ASN A 38 15.71 -10.96 0.92
C ASN A 38 15.82 -9.79 1.93
N ALA A 39 14.76 -9.49 2.68
CA ALA A 39 14.83 -8.55 3.81
C ALA A 39 15.64 -9.08 5.00
N GLY A 40 15.64 -10.40 5.24
CA GLY A 40 16.48 -11.06 6.24
C GLY A 40 17.97 -11.04 5.89
N VAL A 41 18.31 -11.23 4.62
CA VAL A 41 19.70 -11.14 4.11
C VAL A 41 20.28 -9.73 4.30
N LEU A 42 19.46 -8.68 4.17
CA LEU A 42 19.86 -7.30 4.50
C LEU A 42 20.13 -7.09 6.00
N ARG A 43 19.60 -7.97 6.87
CA ARG A 43 19.75 -7.90 8.34
C ARG A 43 20.94 -8.70 8.87
N ASP A 44 21.27 -9.85 8.26
CA ASP A 44 22.28 -10.79 8.78
C ASP A 44 23.72 -10.49 8.32
N THR A 45 23.93 -9.72 7.26
CA THR A 45 25.29 -9.26 6.95
C THR A 45 25.65 -8.06 7.83
N GLU A 46 26.55 -8.28 8.80
CA GLU A 46 27.29 -7.26 9.57
C GLU A 46 27.96 -6.14 8.72
N ILE A 47 27.89 -6.22 7.40
CA ILE A 47 28.38 -5.24 6.42
C ILE A 47 27.48 -3.99 6.36
N MET A 48 26.24 -4.05 6.86
CA MET A 48 25.27 -2.96 6.74
C MET A 48 25.13 -2.07 7.98
N LYS A 49 26.13 -2.01 8.88
CA LYS A 49 26.24 -0.92 9.89
C LYS A 49 26.53 0.45 9.26
N LEU A 50 26.90 0.49 7.97
CA LEU A 50 27.14 1.73 7.22
C LEU A 50 25.90 2.26 6.46
N LEU A 51 24.85 1.45 6.27
CA LEU A 51 23.56 1.92 5.73
C LEU A 51 22.48 2.09 6.84
N THR A 52 22.75 1.68 8.09
CA THR A 52 21.87 1.91 9.26
C THR A 52 22.05 3.29 9.91
N ASN A 53 22.57 4.29 9.20
CA ASN A 53 22.48 5.69 9.66
C ASN A 53 21.26 6.43 9.06
N VAL A 54 20.22 5.70 8.66
CA VAL A 54 18.89 6.27 8.41
C VAL A 54 17.97 5.83 9.55
N ASN A 55 18.28 6.31 10.75
CA ASN A 55 17.37 6.25 11.87
C ASN A 55 16.28 7.30 11.64
N LEU A 56 15.19 6.90 10.97
CA LEU A 56 13.93 7.62 11.06
C LEU A 56 13.36 7.30 12.42
N ASN A 57 13.21 8.30 13.27
CA ASN A 57 12.57 8.25 14.60
C ASN A 57 11.57 7.08 14.79
N GLY A 58 12.07 5.87 15.08
CA GLY A 58 11.30 4.66 15.39
C GLY A 58 10.80 3.74 14.26
N VAL A 59 10.91 4.06 12.96
CA VAL A 59 10.36 3.19 11.89
C VAL A 59 11.32 3.04 10.71
N SER A 60 11.99 1.89 10.62
CA SER A 60 12.85 1.54 9.48
C SER A 60 12.02 1.05 8.30
N MET A 61 12.39 1.41 7.06
CA MET A 61 11.83 0.82 5.84
C MET A 61 11.96 -0.71 5.82
N ALA A 62 13.00 -1.24 6.48
CA ALA A 62 13.15 -2.67 6.71
C ALA A 62 12.00 -3.24 7.56
N THR A 63 11.49 -2.49 8.55
CA THR A 63 10.33 -2.89 9.37
C THR A 63 9.06 -2.94 8.55
N LEU A 64 8.85 -1.99 7.63
CA LEU A 64 7.66 -1.95 6.76
C LEU A 64 7.67 -3.12 5.77
N VAL A 65 8.80 -3.36 5.09
CA VAL A 65 8.97 -4.48 4.17
C VAL A 65 8.82 -5.81 4.90
N SER A 66 9.43 -5.94 6.10
CA SER A 66 9.28 -7.12 6.94
C SER A 66 7.81 -7.36 7.33
N SER A 67 7.09 -6.32 7.75
CA SER A 67 5.68 -6.45 8.14
C SER A 67 4.79 -6.88 6.97
N LEU A 68 4.99 -6.26 5.80
CA LEU A 68 4.24 -6.60 4.59
C LEU A 68 4.54 -8.03 4.10
N SER A 69 5.80 -8.46 4.21
CA SER A 69 6.20 -9.83 3.85
C SER A 69 5.50 -10.88 4.73
N ILE A 70 5.49 -10.69 6.05
CA ILE A 70 4.83 -11.59 6.99
C ILE A 70 3.32 -11.61 6.73
N PHE A 71 2.70 -10.44 6.54
CA PHE A 71 1.29 -10.35 6.20
C PHE A 71 0.95 -11.12 4.92
N SER A 72 1.76 -10.97 3.87
CA SER A 72 1.58 -11.65 2.59
C SER A 72 1.69 -13.18 2.73
N ILE A 73 2.62 -13.67 3.56
CA ILE A 73 2.77 -15.10 3.87
C ILE A 73 1.53 -15.63 4.59
N CYS A 74 1.09 -14.96 5.66
CA CYS A 74 -0.08 -15.36 6.44
C CYS A 74 -1.35 -15.39 5.57
N LEU A 75 -1.56 -14.34 4.77
CA LEU A 75 -2.70 -14.24 3.87
C LEU A 75 -2.65 -15.30 2.77
N GLY A 76 -1.49 -15.51 2.14
CA GLY A 76 -1.28 -16.54 1.12
C GLY A 76 -1.59 -17.94 1.65
N CYS A 77 -1.04 -18.30 2.82
CA CYS A 77 -1.34 -19.57 3.50
C CYS A 77 -2.85 -19.73 3.79
N PHE A 78 -3.49 -18.68 4.32
CA PHE A 78 -4.92 -18.71 4.59
C PHE A 78 -5.75 -18.96 3.33
N ILE A 79 -5.46 -18.23 2.24
CA ILE A 79 -6.13 -18.40 0.95
C ILE A 79 -5.94 -19.82 0.42
N ILE A 80 -4.73 -20.38 0.47
CA ILE A 80 -4.43 -21.74 0.02
C ILE A 80 -5.28 -22.77 0.78
N VAL A 81 -5.39 -22.64 2.11
CA VAL A 81 -6.19 -23.55 2.94
C VAL A 81 -7.67 -23.47 2.57
N VAL A 82 -8.24 -22.27 2.51
CA VAL A 82 -9.67 -22.07 2.21
C VAL A 82 -9.99 -22.54 0.78
N ALA A 83 -9.16 -22.14 -0.19
CA ALA A 83 -9.30 -22.53 -1.59
C ALA A 83 -9.14 -24.05 -1.77
N GLY A 84 -8.19 -24.66 -1.06
CA GLY A 84 -8.00 -26.11 -1.03
C GLY A 84 -9.25 -26.83 -0.52
N LEU A 85 -9.84 -26.38 0.60
CA LEU A 85 -11.07 -26.96 1.13
C LEU A 85 -12.23 -26.89 0.12
N GLY A 86 -12.37 -25.77 -0.61
CA GLY A 86 -13.38 -25.60 -1.65
C GLY A 86 -13.15 -26.51 -2.86
N ALA A 87 -11.93 -26.50 -3.42
CA ALA A 87 -11.57 -27.28 -4.60
C ALA A 87 -11.58 -28.79 -4.31
N PHE A 88 -10.85 -29.26 -3.28
CA PHE A 88 -10.81 -30.68 -2.92
C PHE A 88 -12.14 -31.16 -2.35
N GLY A 89 -12.87 -30.33 -1.59
CA GLY A 89 -14.19 -30.67 -1.07
C GLY A 89 -15.19 -30.96 -2.18
N ALA A 90 -15.19 -30.16 -3.25
CA ALA A 90 -15.99 -30.43 -4.44
C ALA A 90 -15.44 -31.63 -5.23
N CYS A 91 -14.17 -31.63 -5.64
CA CYS A 91 -13.60 -32.70 -6.47
C CYS A 91 -13.75 -34.09 -5.84
N CYS A 92 -13.45 -34.22 -4.55
CA CYS A 92 -13.53 -35.48 -3.80
C CYS A 92 -14.94 -35.75 -3.25
N LYS A 93 -15.92 -34.86 -3.49
CA LYS A 93 -17.30 -34.94 -2.97
C LYS A 93 -17.38 -35.14 -1.45
N VAL A 94 -16.42 -34.58 -0.71
CA VAL A 94 -16.35 -34.70 0.75
C VAL A 94 -17.20 -33.61 1.39
N ARG A 95 -18.39 -33.99 1.86
CA ARG A 95 -19.36 -33.04 2.46
C ARG A 95 -18.79 -32.26 3.64
N CYS A 96 -18.00 -32.89 4.50
CA CYS A 96 -17.43 -32.23 5.68
C CYS A 96 -16.53 -31.04 5.26
N MET A 97 -15.67 -31.20 4.25
CA MET A 97 -14.82 -30.12 3.73
C MET A 97 -15.63 -28.97 3.12
N LEU A 98 -16.69 -29.30 2.37
CA LEU A 98 -17.61 -28.30 1.80
C LEU A 98 -18.37 -27.51 2.88
N VAL A 99 -18.80 -28.19 3.96
CA VAL A 99 -19.46 -27.53 5.09
C VAL A 99 -18.49 -26.61 5.83
N LEU A 100 -17.27 -27.06 6.10
CA LEU A 100 -16.24 -26.23 6.72
C LEU A 100 -15.89 -25.01 5.85
N TYR A 101 -15.74 -25.20 4.54
CA TYR A 101 -15.55 -24.11 3.59
C TYR A 101 -16.70 -23.11 3.67
N ALA A 102 -17.96 -23.56 3.65
CA ALA A 102 -19.12 -22.69 3.74
C ALA A 102 -19.18 -21.90 5.08
N ILE A 103 -18.82 -22.53 6.20
CA ILE A 103 -18.76 -21.86 7.50
C ILE A 103 -17.68 -20.78 7.51
N ILE A 104 -16.49 -21.07 6.98
CA ILE A 104 -15.39 -20.08 6.92
C ILE A 104 -15.79 -18.89 6.06
N ILE A 105 -16.37 -19.13 4.87
CA ILE A 105 -16.85 -18.04 3.98
C ILE A 105 -17.95 -17.22 4.66
N LEU A 106 -18.86 -17.86 5.40
CA LEU A 106 -19.90 -17.14 6.15
C LEU A 106 -19.29 -16.22 7.21
N LEU A 107 -18.29 -16.71 7.96
CA LEU A 107 -17.60 -15.90 8.98
C LEU A 107 -16.83 -14.74 8.35
N LEU A 108 -16.17 -14.95 7.20
CA LEU A 108 -15.51 -13.88 6.46
C LEU A 108 -16.49 -12.82 6.00
N LEU A 109 -17.66 -13.22 5.48
CA LEU A 109 -18.71 -12.29 5.07
C LEU A 109 -19.21 -11.44 6.25
N LEU A 110 -19.41 -12.05 7.42
CA LEU A 110 -19.79 -11.30 8.62
C LEU A 110 -18.70 -10.33 9.07
N ALA A 111 -17.43 -10.74 8.99
CA ALA A 111 -16.30 -9.88 9.30
C ALA A 111 -16.18 -8.70 8.32
N GLU A 112 -16.37 -8.92 7.02
CA GLU A 112 -16.37 -7.87 6.00
C GLU A 112 -17.47 -6.84 6.25
N ILE A 113 -18.69 -7.28 6.56
CA ILE A 113 -19.80 -6.39 6.91
C ILE A 113 -19.43 -5.54 8.15
N ALA A 114 -18.83 -6.15 9.17
CA ALA A 114 -18.38 -5.43 10.35
C ALA A 114 -17.28 -4.40 10.02
N ILE A 115 -16.30 -4.75 9.19
CA ILE A 115 -15.24 -3.84 8.75
C ILE A 115 -15.83 -2.64 7.99
N VAL A 116 -16.75 -2.87 7.05
CA VAL A 116 -17.40 -1.80 6.27
C VAL A 116 -18.23 -0.89 7.19
N ALA A 117 -18.98 -1.47 8.14
CA ALA A 117 -19.74 -0.69 9.11
C ALA A 117 -18.83 0.17 10.01
N LEU A 118 -17.72 -0.40 10.50
CA LEU A 118 -16.73 0.31 11.30
C LEU A 118 -16.04 1.42 10.50
N TRP A 119 -15.69 1.18 9.23
CA TRP A 119 -15.17 2.20 8.34
C TRP A 119 -16.18 3.34 8.23
N ALA A 120 -17.43 3.04 7.89
CA ALA A 120 -18.46 4.07 7.71
C ALA A 120 -18.67 4.92 8.97
N ALA A 121 -18.58 4.31 10.16
CA ALA A 121 -18.71 5.00 11.43
C ALA A 121 -17.48 5.84 11.82
N MET A 122 -16.28 5.45 11.40
CA MET A 122 -15.02 6.07 11.84
C MET A 122 -14.23 6.77 10.73
N LYS A 123 -14.73 6.85 9.50
CA LYS A 123 -13.98 7.35 8.34
C LYS A 123 -13.33 8.71 8.58
N ASP A 124 -14.03 9.65 9.19
CA ASP A 124 -13.52 11.00 9.41
C ASP A 124 -12.39 11.03 10.47
N LYS A 125 -12.49 10.14 11.47
CA LYS A 125 -11.44 9.97 12.48
C LYS A 125 -10.22 9.28 11.89
N VAL A 126 -10.41 8.27 11.04
CA VAL A 126 -9.33 7.59 10.33
C VAL A 126 -8.63 8.57 9.40
N GLU A 127 -9.38 9.35 8.62
CA GLU A 127 -8.84 10.35 7.71
C GLU A 127 -8.01 11.40 8.46
N SER A 128 -8.55 11.99 9.52
CA SER A 128 -7.82 13.00 10.31
C SER A 128 -6.56 12.44 10.96
N THR A 129 -6.62 11.20 11.45
CA THR A 129 -5.45 10.50 12.02
C THR A 129 -4.40 10.27 10.93
N VAL A 130 -4.79 9.72 9.79
CA VAL A 130 -3.88 9.46 8.66
C VAL A 130 -3.26 10.76 8.16
N LYS A 131 -4.05 11.83 8.00
CA LYS A 131 -3.54 13.16 7.64
C LYS A 131 -2.50 13.65 8.65
N SER A 132 -2.80 13.58 9.95
CA SER A 132 -1.86 13.98 11.01
C SER A 132 -0.54 13.20 10.94
N GLU A 133 -0.60 11.88 10.81
CA GLU A 133 0.59 11.03 10.70
C GLU A 133 1.38 11.32 9.43
N MET A 134 0.70 11.46 8.29
CA MET A 134 1.34 11.81 7.03
C MET A 134 2.00 13.20 7.11
N THR A 135 1.37 14.19 7.72
CA THR A 135 1.98 15.53 7.94
C THR A 135 3.21 15.43 8.84
N ASN A 136 3.17 14.59 9.88
CA ASN A 136 4.33 14.36 10.75
C ASN A 136 5.50 13.68 10.03
N VAL A 137 5.21 12.74 9.13
CA VAL A 137 6.23 12.13 8.26
C VAL A 137 6.73 13.15 7.23
N LEU A 138 5.87 14.01 6.68
CA LEU A 138 6.24 15.04 5.71
C LEU A 138 7.22 16.06 6.30
N LYS A 139 7.11 16.40 7.59
CA LYS A 139 8.09 17.28 8.28
C LYS A 139 9.54 16.79 8.15
N GLN A 140 9.74 15.48 8.01
CA GLN A 140 11.08 14.89 7.84
C GLN A 140 11.64 15.01 6.43
N TYR A 141 10.85 15.47 5.46
CA TYR A 141 11.26 15.69 4.07
C TYR A 141 12.42 16.70 3.99
N LYS A 142 13.48 16.33 3.28
CA LYS A 142 14.74 17.09 3.16
C LYS A 142 14.97 17.66 1.76
N GLY A 143 14.15 17.29 0.77
CA GLY A 143 14.17 17.88 -0.57
C GLY A 143 14.10 16.88 -1.73
N PRO A 144 14.04 17.37 -2.98
CA PRO A 144 13.91 16.51 -4.16
C PRO A 144 15.22 15.81 -4.57
N THR A 145 16.38 16.36 -4.19
CA THR A 145 17.71 15.90 -4.63
C THR A 145 18.44 15.01 -3.64
N VAL A 146 17.93 14.94 -2.41
CA VAL A 146 18.53 14.15 -1.32
C VAL A 146 18.21 12.67 -1.48
N THR A 147 19.15 11.82 -1.08
CA THR A 147 19.06 10.38 -1.29
C THR A 147 18.31 9.63 -0.19
N ASP A 148 17.79 10.33 0.82
CA ASP A 148 17.09 9.72 1.95
C ASP A 148 15.76 9.09 1.51
N GLU A 149 15.40 8.03 2.20
CA GLU A 149 14.26 7.17 1.82
C GLU A 149 12.93 7.89 1.98
N VAL A 150 12.78 8.77 2.99
CA VAL A 150 11.56 9.56 3.21
C VAL A 150 11.36 10.52 2.05
N SER A 151 12.39 11.29 1.69
CA SER A 151 12.29 12.25 0.60
C SER A 151 12.07 11.57 -0.74
N LYS A 152 12.77 10.46 -1.02
CA LYS A 152 12.50 9.62 -2.21
C LYS A 152 11.07 9.11 -2.23
N GLY A 153 10.58 8.58 -1.11
CA GLY A 153 9.21 8.09 -0.98
C GLY A 153 8.19 9.17 -1.30
N TRP A 154 8.35 10.36 -0.72
CA TRP A 154 7.51 11.52 -1.02
C TRP A 154 7.59 11.97 -2.48
N ASN A 155 8.80 12.06 -3.06
CA ASN A 155 8.97 12.45 -4.46
C ASN A 155 8.24 11.47 -5.41
N LEU A 156 8.35 10.17 -5.15
CA LEU A 156 7.64 9.15 -5.92
C LEU A 156 6.13 9.20 -5.68
N LEU A 157 5.69 9.46 -4.45
CA LEU A 157 4.28 9.58 -4.11
C LEU A 157 3.65 10.79 -4.82
N PHE A 158 4.31 11.94 -4.84
CA PHE A 158 3.83 13.13 -5.56
C PHE A 158 3.64 12.88 -7.06
N ILE A 159 4.58 12.17 -7.68
CA ILE A 159 4.54 11.85 -9.12
C ILE A 159 3.50 10.75 -9.41
N GLY A 160 3.50 9.69 -8.59
CA GLY A 160 2.68 8.49 -8.81
C GLY A 160 1.21 8.67 -8.46
N MET A 161 0.90 9.51 -7.47
CA MET A 161 -0.47 9.80 -7.02
C MET A 161 -1.02 11.12 -7.58
N ASP A 162 -0.25 11.80 -8.43
CA ASP A 162 -0.61 13.11 -8.99
C ASP A 162 -1.01 14.16 -7.93
N CYS A 163 -0.27 14.17 -6.81
CA CYS A 163 -0.55 15.04 -5.67
C CYS A 163 0.69 15.86 -5.24
N CYS A 164 0.48 16.85 -4.38
CA CYS A 164 1.56 17.59 -3.76
C CYS A 164 1.17 17.95 -2.32
N GLY A 165 2.00 17.58 -1.35
CA GLY A 165 1.67 17.77 0.07
C GLY A 165 0.61 16.80 0.60
N VAL A 166 0.20 16.99 1.86
CA VAL A 166 -0.84 16.20 2.53
C VAL A 166 -2.19 16.89 2.42
N VAL A 167 -2.22 18.20 2.67
CA VAL A 167 -3.41 19.04 2.50
C VAL A 167 -3.41 19.75 1.14
N GLY A 168 -2.22 19.96 0.56
CA GLY A 168 -2.06 20.65 -0.72
C GLY A 168 -1.30 21.97 -0.57
N PRO A 169 -0.49 22.37 -1.56
CA PRO A 169 0.12 23.67 -1.57
C PRO A 169 -0.90 24.71 -2.01
N ASP A 170 -1.47 25.45 -1.06
CA ASP A 170 -2.18 26.69 -1.33
C ASP A 170 -1.46 27.86 -0.65
N SER A 171 -1.81 29.10 -0.99
CA SER A 171 -1.16 30.30 -0.46
C SER A 171 -1.26 30.44 1.08
N ASN A 172 -2.09 29.64 1.73
CA ASN A 172 -2.29 29.60 3.17
C ASN A 172 -1.67 28.35 3.82
N ASN A 173 -1.36 27.31 3.04
CA ASN A 173 -0.85 26.02 3.47
C ASN A 173 0.62 25.85 3.05
N GLN A 174 1.49 26.32 3.94
CA GLN A 174 2.95 26.30 3.77
C GLN A 174 3.55 25.01 4.32
N GLU A 175 2.97 23.86 3.96
CA GLU A 175 3.36 22.56 4.52
C GLU A 175 4.85 22.30 4.36
N PHE A 176 5.40 22.66 3.19
CA PHE A 176 6.82 22.51 2.85
C PHE A 176 7.75 23.49 3.60
N ALA A 177 7.25 24.64 4.06
CA ALA A 177 8.03 25.56 4.88
C ALA A 177 8.35 24.97 6.27
N SER A 178 7.47 24.12 6.78
CA SER A 178 7.64 23.43 8.08
C SER A 178 8.46 22.13 8.00
N THR A 179 9.00 21.80 6.82
CA THR A 179 9.82 20.59 6.61
C THR A 179 11.31 20.87 6.78
N ASN A 180 12.10 19.81 6.96
CA ASN A 180 13.56 19.89 7.03
C ASN A 180 14.23 20.36 5.72
N TRP A 181 13.49 20.40 4.59
CA TRP A 181 13.97 20.98 3.34
C TRP A 181 14.05 22.51 3.40
N ASN A 182 13.23 23.14 4.26
CA ASN A 182 13.10 24.59 4.38
C ASN A 182 12.87 25.27 3.02
N GLY A 183 11.92 24.74 2.23
CA GLY A 183 11.63 25.21 0.87
C GLY A 183 11.25 26.70 0.81
N GLY A 184 10.74 27.26 1.89
CA GLY A 184 10.19 28.62 1.96
C GLY A 184 8.66 28.62 1.84
N LEU A 185 8.07 29.79 2.10
CA LEU A 185 6.61 29.96 2.27
C LEU A 185 5.81 29.64 1.00
N ASP A 186 6.37 29.87 -0.18
CA ASP A 186 5.68 29.69 -1.48
C ASP A 186 6.42 28.72 -2.42
N LYS A 187 7.13 27.73 -1.86
CA LYS A 187 7.87 26.76 -2.69
C LYS A 187 7.46 25.31 -2.47
N ILE A 188 7.44 24.60 -3.59
CA ILE A 188 7.19 23.16 -3.67
C ILE A 188 8.38 22.46 -4.35
N PRO A 189 8.62 21.17 -4.03
CA PRO A 189 9.65 20.40 -4.70
C PRO A 189 9.27 20.15 -6.17
N PHE A 190 10.28 19.99 -7.02
CA PHE A 190 10.05 19.83 -8.46
C PHE A 190 9.21 18.58 -8.77
N SER A 191 9.30 17.53 -7.94
CA SER A 191 8.44 16.34 -8.00
C SER A 191 6.92 16.64 -7.96
N CYS A 192 6.52 17.78 -7.40
CA CYS A 192 5.13 18.24 -7.42
C CYS A 192 4.70 18.91 -8.73
N CYS A 193 5.62 19.17 -9.65
CA CYS A 193 5.30 19.79 -10.93
C CYS A 193 4.79 18.74 -11.93
N LYS A 194 3.86 19.15 -12.80
CA LYS A 194 3.26 18.23 -13.79
C LYS A 194 4.26 17.66 -14.79
N ASN A 195 5.35 18.38 -15.04
CA ASN A 195 6.43 17.97 -15.93
C ASN A 195 7.53 17.14 -15.23
N ALA A 196 7.40 16.89 -13.92
CA ALA A 196 8.29 15.99 -13.21
C ALA A 196 7.86 14.53 -13.38
N SER A 197 8.86 13.68 -13.52
CA SER A 197 8.82 12.24 -13.72
C SER A 197 9.88 11.56 -12.86
N THR A 198 9.82 10.24 -12.75
CA THR A 198 10.82 9.44 -12.02
C THR A 198 12.24 9.65 -12.53
N ASP A 199 12.40 10.07 -13.78
CA ASP A 199 13.70 10.19 -14.43
C ASP A 199 14.32 11.58 -14.32
N ASN A 200 13.55 12.61 -13.93
CA ASN A 200 14.02 14.00 -13.93
C ASN A 200 13.67 14.78 -12.64
N TYR A 201 12.98 14.19 -11.66
CA TYR A 201 12.56 14.93 -10.46
C TYR A 201 13.73 15.44 -9.59
N TYR A 202 14.90 14.81 -9.72
CA TYR A 202 16.15 15.18 -9.03
C TYR A 202 16.93 16.27 -9.77
N ALA A 203 16.49 16.68 -10.97
CA ALA A 203 17.08 17.81 -11.65
C ALA A 203 16.76 19.10 -10.88
N ALA A 204 17.77 19.91 -10.57
CA ALA A 204 17.58 21.20 -9.93
C ALA A 204 17.01 22.22 -10.93
N THR A 205 15.70 22.17 -11.19
CA THR A 205 15.02 23.04 -12.15
C THR A 205 14.10 24.04 -11.46
N ASN A 206 14.60 25.28 -11.27
CA ASN A 206 13.85 26.45 -10.79
C ASN A 206 12.75 26.89 -11.79
N SER A 207 11.71 26.08 -11.91
CA SER A 207 10.58 26.36 -12.82
C SER A 207 9.52 27.24 -12.14
N ASP A 208 8.74 27.97 -12.93
CA ASP A 208 7.62 28.82 -12.47
C ASP A 208 6.65 28.06 -11.55
N CYS A 209 6.53 26.76 -11.74
CA CYS A 209 5.74 25.86 -10.90
C CYS A 209 6.16 25.88 -9.42
N GLN A 210 7.47 26.01 -9.15
CA GLN A 210 8.01 25.96 -7.79
C GLN A 210 7.99 27.28 -7.05
N GLN A 211 7.84 28.42 -7.72
CA GLN A 211 8.09 29.74 -7.11
C GLN A 211 6.83 30.61 -6.97
N SER A 212 5.75 30.29 -7.67
CA SER A 212 4.54 31.13 -7.65
C SER A 212 3.25 30.33 -7.44
N LEU A 213 3.36 29.04 -7.13
CA LEU A 213 2.22 28.11 -6.98
C LEU A 213 1.14 28.36 -8.02
N LYS A 214 1.55 28.54 -9.28
CA LYS A 214 0.63 28.91 -10.36
C LYS A 214 -0.35 27.75 -10.57
N THR A 215 -1.64 28.01 -10.35
CA THR A 215 -2.66 26.98 -10.52
C THR A 215 -2.54 26.33 -11.90
N GLY A 216 -2.59 25.00 -11.93
CA GLY A 216 -2.49 24.22 -13.16
C GLY A 216 -1.07 23.82 -13.57
N THR A 217 -0.01 24.33 -12.94
CA THR A 217 1.39 23.92 -13.23
C THR A 217 1.92 22.86 -12.28
N TYR A 218 1.32 22.71 -11.10
CA TYR A 218 1.62 21.69 -10.12
C TYR A 218 0.47 20.68 -9.99
N ARG A 219 0.77 19.55 -9.36
CA ARG A 219 -0.13 18.42 -9.10
C ARG A 219 -0.94 18.73 -7.84
N SER A 220 -2.27 18.78 -7.95
CA SER A 220 -3.15 19.32 -6.90
C SER A 220 -4.40 18.49 -6.66
N ASP A 221 -4.43 17.24 -7.14
CA ASP A 221 -5.66 16.43 -7.14
C ASP A 221 -5.95 15.84 -5.74
N VAL A 222 -6.32 16.73 -4.80
CA VAL A 222 -6.95 16.36 -3.52
C VAL A 222 -8.48 16.25 -3.71
N SER A 223 -9.03 16.70 -4.84
CA SER A 223 -10.47 16.86 -5.07
C SER A 223 -11.17 15.75 -5.87
N LYS A 224 -10.48 14.69 -6.30
CA LYS A 224 -11.07 13.59 -7.10
C LYS A 224 -11.29 12.26 -6.39
N HIS A 225 -10.98 12.16 -5.09
CA HIS A 225 -11.08 10.89 -4.35
C HIS A 225 -12.13 10.88 -3.23
N TYR A 226 -13.06 11.84 -3.22
CA TYR A 226 -14.26 11.85 -2.38
C TYR A 226 -15.52 11.75 -3.23
#